data_AF-A0A1G1EG26-F1
#
_entry.id   AF-A0A1G1EG26-F1
#
_cell.length_a   1.000
_cell.length_b   1.000
_cell.length_c   1.000
_cell.angle_alpha   90.00
_cell.angle_beta   90.00
_cell.angle_gamma   90.00
#
_symmetry.space_group_name_H-M   'P 1'
#
loop_
_entity.id
_entity.type
_entity.pdbx_description
1 polymer ?
#
loop_
_entity_poly.entity_id
_entity_poly.type
_entity_poly.pdbx_seq_one_letter_code
_entity_poly.pdbx_strand_id
1 'polypeptide(L)' 'MFKCKEVRIDHEYLHVELEDGRIISTPLNWYKPLLSANEEQKRNYKLIGRKTMIEWPNLDLHLDIEEMFRVDRKEEAA' A
#
# COMPACT_ATOMS: atom_id res chain seq x y z
N MET A 1 10.93 -8.84 -8.18
CA MET A 1 10.05 -9.02 -7.02
C MET A 1 10.60 -8.36 -5.78
N PHE A 2 10.09 -7.17 -5.51
CA PHE A 2 10.28 -6.48 -4.23
C PHE A 2 9.39 -7.14 -3.17
N LYS A 3 9.89 -7.24 -1.93
CA LYS A 3 9.16 -7.84 -0.81
C LYS A 3 8.99 -6.81 0.30
N CYS A 4 7.78 -6.68 0.82
CA CYS A 4 7.46 -5.80 1.94
C CYS A 4 7.93 -6.44 3.24
N LYS A 5 8.57 -5.62 4.08
CA LYS A 5 8.83 -5.89 5.48
C LYS A 5 7.74 -5.26 6.35
N GLU A 6 7.41 -4.00 6.11
CA GLU A 6 6.46 -3.23 6.92
C GLU A 6 5.73 -2.17 6.10
N VAL A 7 4.51 -1.85 6.52
CA VAL A 7 3.68 -0.80 5.93
C VAL A 7 3.40 0.27 6.98
N ARG A 8 3.64 1.54 6.63
CA ARG A 8 3.26 2.70 7.44
C ARG A 8 2.45 3.66 6.58
N ILE A 9 1.37 4.18 7.14
CA ILE A 9 0.53 5.18 6.48
C ILE A 9 0.53 6.43 7.35
N ASP A 10 0.78 7.59 6.74
CA ASP A 10 0.55 8.88 7.37
C ASP A 10 -0.56 9.67 6.64
N HIS A 11 -0.60 10.98 6.81
CA HIS A 11 -1.64 11.81 6.24
C HIS A 11 -1.43 12.11 4.74
N GLU A 12 -0.21 11.96 4.23
CA GLU A 12 0.16 12.28 2.84
C GLU A 12 0.56 11.04 2.04
N TYR A 13 1.14 10.02 2.67
CA TYR A 13 1.80 8.91 1.99
C TYR A 13 1.46 7.53 2.56
N LEU A 14 1.44 6.55 1.66
CA LEU A 14 1.67 5.15 1.97
C LEU A 14 3.17 4.87 1.84
N HIS A 15 3.79 4.38 2.91
CA HIS A 15 5.18 3.93 2.94
C HIS A 15 5.24 2.41 3.02
N VAL A 16 6.10 1.83 2.20
CA VAL A 16 6.46 0.41 2.27
C VAL A 16 7.97 0.29 2.47
N GLU A 17 8.37 -0.29 3.60
CA GLU A 17 9.74 -0.71 3.83
C GLU A 17 9.94 -2.09 3.17
N LEU A 18 10.94 -2.21 2.32
CA LEU A 18 11.31 -3.47 1.68
C LEU A 18 12.25 -4.30 2.56
N GLU A 19 12.32 -5.62 2.32
CA GLU A 19 13.24 -6.51 3.06
C GLU A 19 14.73 -6.13 2.90
N ASP A 20 15.09 -5.37 1.86
CA ASP A 20 16.45 -4.86 1.64
C ASP A 20 16.73 -3.50 2.31
N GLY A 21 15.77 -2.96 3.08
CA GLY A 21 15.91 -1.72 3.84
C GLY A 21 15.58 -0.45 3.07
N ARG A 22 15.21 -0.52 1.78
CA ARG A 22 14.68 0.64 1.05
C ARG A 22 13.26 0.96 1.48
N ILE A 23 12.89 2.23 1.41
CA ILE A 23 11.52 2.69 1.62
C ILE A 23 10.98 3.29 0.33
N ILE A 24 9.84 2.80 -0.11
CA ILE A 24 9.07 3.40 -1.21
C ILE A 24 7.92 4.18 -0.58
N SER A 25 7.75 5.43 -1.00
CA SER A 25 6.65 6.28 -0.56
C SER A 25 5.83 6.72 -1.76
N THR A 26 4.52 6.56 -1.68
CA THR A 26 3.59 6.93 -2.74
C THR A 26 2.42 7.71 -2.14
N PRO A 27 1.94 8.80 -2.78
CA PRO A 27 0.83 9.58 -2.28
C PRO A 27 -0.38 8.74 -1.85
N LEU A 28 -0.94 9.04 -0.68
CA LEU A 28 -2.08 8.33 -0.10
C LEU A 28 -3.36 8.53 -0.92
N ASN A 29 -3.50 9.70 -1.56
CA ASN A 29 -4.65 10.02 -2.41
C ASN A 29 -4.80 9.08 -3.62
N TRP A 30 -3.76 8.33 -3.97
CA TRP A 30 -3.82 7.30 -5.00
C TRP A 30 -4.59 6.05 -4.56
N TYR A 31 -4.88 5.92 -3.27
CA TYR A 31 -5.55 4.77 -2.67
C TYR A 31 -6.83 5.21 -1.96
N LYS A 32 -7.89 5.50 -2.74
CA LYS A 32 -9.18 5.99 -2.21
C LYS A 32 -9.70 5.21 -1.00
N PRO A 33 -9.63 3.86 -0.93
CA PRO A 33 -10.08 3.12 0.25
C PRO A 33 -9.26 3.43 1.51
N LEU A 34 -7.93 3.60 1.38
CA LEU A 34 -7.05 3.96 2.50
C LEU A 34 -7.25 5.40 2.96
N LEU A 35 -7.55 6.31 2.03
CA LEU A 35 -7.80 7.71 2.33
C LEU A 35 -9.04 7.89 3.22
N SER A 36 -10.08 7.08 2.99
CA SER A 36 -11.34 7.10 3.75
C SER A 36 -11.34 6.18 4.98
N ALA A 37 -10.31 5.37 5.17
CA ALA A 37 -10.23 4.38 6.23
C ALA A 37 -9.89 5.02 7.59
N ASN A 38 -10.43 4.45 8.66
CA ASN A 38 -9.99 4.78 10.01
C ASN A 38 -8.65 4.09 10.34
N GLU A 39 -8.04 4.50 11.44
CA GLU A 39 -6.73 4.02 11.86
C GLU A 39 -6.68 2.51 12.18
N GLU A 40 -7.78 1.92 12.64
CA GLU A 40 -7.86 0.48 12.89
C GLU A 40 -7.87 -0.31 11.57
N GLN A 41 -8.66 0.14 10.59
CA GLN A 41 -8.72 -0.46 9.27
C GLN A 41 -7.38 -0.37 8.55
N LYS A 42 -6.69 0.78 8.62
CA LYS A 42 -5.35 0.96 8.02
C LYS A 42 -4.30 0.03 8.64
N ARG A 43 -4.36 -0.20 9.95
CA ARG A 43 -3.44 -1.11 10.65
C ARG A 43 -3.74 -2.58 10.41
N ASN A 44 -4.97 -2.94 10.05
CA ASN A 44 -5.35 -4.32 9.77
C ASN A 44 -4.99 -4.75 8.34
N TYR A 45 -3.69 -4.71 8.01
CA TYR A 45 -3.17 -5.24 6.75
C TYR A 45 -2.55 -6.63 6.94
N LYS A 46 -2.44 -7.37 5.85
CA LYS A 46 -1.75 -8.66 5.77
C LYS A 46 -0.79 -8.66 4.59
N LEU A 47 0.38 -9.27 4.79
CA LEU A 47 1.31 -9.54 3.70
C LEU A 47 1.02 -10.91 3.12
N ILE A 48 0.74 -10.97 1.82
CA ILE A 48 0.38 -12.20 1.08
C ILE A 48 1.32 -12.39 -0.11
N GLY A 49 1.16 -13.50 -0.85
CA GLY A 49 1.96 -13.76 -2.05
C GLY A 49 3.47 -13.85 -1.79
N ARG A 50 3.89 -14.40 -0.64
CA ARG A 50 5.30 -14.35 -0.18
C ARG A 50 5.82 -12.92 0.04
N LYS A 51 4.96 -12.06 0.59
CA LYS A 51 5.19 -10.65 0.94
C LYS A 51 5.38 -9.71 -0.25
N THR A 52 4.90 -10.05 -1.44
CA THR A 52 4.95 -9.13 -2.59
C THR A 52 3.66 -8.36 -2.79
N MET A 53 2.61 -8.70 -2.04
CA MET A 53 1.32 -8.03 -2.08
C MET A 53 0.82 -7.75 -0.66
N ILE A 54 0.17 -6.61 -0.51
CA ILE A 54 -0.46 -6.15 0.73
C ILE A 54 -1.98 -6.27 0.54
N GLU A 55 -2.66 -6.82 1.53
CA GLU A 55 -4.12 -6.92 1.58
C GLU A 55 -4.64 -6.15 2.80
N TRP A 56 -5.67 -5.34 2.62
CA TRP A 56 -6.48 -4.78 3.71
C TRP A 56 -7.88 -5.42 3.69
N PRO A 57 -8.12 -6.49 4.48
CA PRO A 57 -9.36 -7.26 4.37
C PRO A 57 -10.63 -6.47 4.69
N ASN A 58 -10.55 -5.47 5.58
CA ASN A 58 -11.71 -4.62 5.90
C ASN A 58 -12.07 -3.63 4.80
N LEU A 59 -11.17 -3.43 3.82
CA LEU A 59 -11.31 -2.43 2.76
C LEU A 59 -11.47 -3.08 1.38
N ASP A 60 -11.42 -4.42 1.29
CA ASP A 60 -11.39 -5.17 0.02
C ASP A 60 -10.32 -4.66 -0.95
N LEU A 61 -9.17 -4.25 -0.38
CA LEU A 61 -8.07 -3.64 -1.13
C LEU A 61 -6.86 -4.56 -1.16
N HIS A 62 -6.34 -4.77 -2.36
CA HIS A 62 -5.06 -5.42 -2.60
C HIS A 62 -4.11 -4.46 -3.32
N LEU A 63 -2.83 -4.51 -2.94
CA LEU A 63 -1.77 -3.74 -3.58
C LEU A 63 -0.57 -4.63 -3.82
N ASP A 64 -0.26 -4.89 -5.09
CA ASP A 64 1.05 -5.44 -5.47
C ASP A 64 2.12 -4.33 -5.32
N ILE A 65 3.23 -4.66 -4.66
CA ILE A 65 4.32 -3.69 -4.41
C ILE A 65 4.91 -3.18 -5.72
N GLU A 66 4.93 -3.99 -6.79
CA GLU A 66 5.46 -3.56 -8.08
C GLU A 66 4.63 -2.43 -8.72
N GLU A 67 3.32 -2.35 -8.40
CA GLU A 67 2.44 -1.25 -8.87
C GLU A 67 2.85 0.11 -8.29
N MET A 68 3.54 0.14 -7.15
CA MET A 68 4.04 1.38 -6.55
C MET A 68 5.13 2.07 -7.40
N PHE A 69 5.77 1.33 -8.32
CA PHE A 69 6.83 1.85 -9.19
C PHE A 69 6.34 2.29 -10.58
N ARG A 70 5.06 2.08 -10.89
CA ARG A 70 4.53 2.44 -12.20
C ARG A 70 4.42 3.96 -12.34
N VAL A 71 4.95 4.47 -13.45
CA VAL A 71 4.96 5.91 -13.79
C VAL A 71 3.58 6.38 -14.26
N ASP A 72 2.80 5.49 -14.87
CA ASP A 72 1.50 5.82 -15.45
C ASP A 72 0.37 5.26 -14.58
N ARG A 73 0.23 5.76 -13.35
CA ARG A 73 -1.00 5.50 -12.61
C ARG A 73 -2.11 6.37 -13.19
N LYS A 74 -2.94 5.76 -14.04
CA LYS A 74 -4.24 6.35 -14.39
C LYS A 74 -5.07 6.38 -13.11
N GLU A 75 -5.54 7.56 -12.73
CA GLU A 75 -6.60 7.67 -11.73
C GLU A 75 -7.80 6.91 -12.27
N GLU A 76 -8.07 5.70 -11.75
CA GLU A 76 -9.35 5.06 -12.00
C GLU A 76 -10.41 5.91 -11.30
N ALA A 77 -11.12 6.67 -12.14
CA ALA A 77 -12.27 7.48 -11.80
C ALA A 77 -13.34 6.60 -11.13
N ALA A 78 -14.10 7.27 -10.25
CA ALA A 78 -15.11 6.72 -9.35
C ALA A 78 -16.08 5.70 -10.00
#